data_AF-A0AAD1XF42-F1
#
_entry.id   AF-A0AAD1XF42-F1
#
_cell.length_a   1.000
_cell.length_b   1.000
_cell.length_c   1.000
_cell.angle_alpha   90.00
_cell.angle_beta   90.00
_cell.angle_gamma   90.00
#
_symmetry.space_group_name_H-M   'P 1'
#
loop_
_entity.id
_entity.type
_entity.pdbx_description
1 polymer ?
#
loop_
_entity_poly.entity_id
_entity_poly.type
_entity_poly.pdbx_seq_one_letter_code
_entity_poly.pdbx_strand_id
1 'polypeptide(L)'
;MLFSPLTKSKLQSSKAFLNRARQGLLKGTVSTPSYILPTNLGIIPGIMNMNLPEISPVPVQFSLADIYHLREVIEKYQSDYPSLSSQTKNQNEPNPLLSYLNHQKDTVSLLTMSTCGSDKILGNYKTMEMDIPSTIHPGNKNRLSLQDFSAAIATFKPDLFITPTHSITAKTSKKKRERAVKTSREYINPSVLNLVKDRGPQALMTISIEESYPKISPIIDEKISQFGEKISGYFFNTHSLKPQTRLGVFQKFYERYPTDEKLRVLESSGNPTEVLENLVLNGIDLFEARYPIDVSEKHHCLAFDTEMPNEWRSTPVDTEFIKESLSNPTKTPRTLDLSRSEFRKDSTVLTPGSKSPLTNSITRSYIHHLLDCKEMNASILLTIHNIHVYDNFFKAVRSHIADNTLEIYTQWFLQTQCK
;
A
#
# COMPACT_ATOMS: atom_id res chain seq x y z
N MET A 1 -6.19 -15.29 -12.96
CA MET A 1 -6.29 -13.88 -12.55
C MET A 1 -5.53 -13.69 -11.26
N LEU A 2 -4.70 -12.65 -11.14
CA LEU A 2 -3.90 -12.39 -9.93
C LEU A 2 -4.75 -11.92 -8.75
N PHE A 3 -5.82 -11.17 -9.02
CA PHE A 3 -6.80 -10.75 -8.03
C PHE A 3 -8.13 -11.48 -8.28
N SER A 4 -8.78 -11.96 -7.23
CA SER A 4 -10.10 -12.57 -7.30
C SER A 4 -10.97 -12.02 -6.16
N PRO A 5 -12.03 -11.25 -6.44
CA PRO A 5 -12.94 -10.78 -5.41
C PRO A 5 -13.70 -11.99 -4.82
N LEU A 6 -13.68 -12.13 -3.50
CA LEU A 6 -14.28 -13.26 -2.78
C LEU A 6 -15.74 -13.00 -2.42
N THR A 7 -16.06 -11.76 -2.09
CA THR A 7 -17.42 -11.33 -1.73
C THR A 7 -17.65 -9.92 -2.23
N LYS A 8 -18.69 -9.72 -3.05
CA LYS A 8 -19.37 -8.42 -3.09
C LYS A 8 -20.27 -8.43 -1.87
N SER A 9 -20.08 -7.54 -0.91
CA SER A 9 -21.08 -7.32 0.14
C SER A 9 -22.38 -6.88 -0.53
N LYS A 10 -23.25 -7.84 -0.89
CA LYS A 10 -24.63 -7.56 -1.29
C LYS A 10 -25.43 -7.39 0.01
N LEU A 11 -25.16 -6.30 0.73
CA LEU A 11 -26.11 -5.81 1.71
C LEU A 11 -27.29 -5.24 0.94
N GLN A 12 -28.48 -5.70 1.32
CA GLN A 12 -29.73 -5.33 0.69
C GLN A 12 -29.80 -3.82 0.49
N SER A 13 -30.30 -3.43 -0.68
CA SER A 13 -30.61 -2.06 -1.04
C SER A 13 -31.57 -1.42 -0.01
N SER A 14 -31.03 -0.87 1.07
CA SER A 14 -31.76 0.01 1.98
C SER A 14 -30.95 1.27 2.20
N LYS A 15 -30.83 2.12 1.17
CA LYS A 15 -30.40 3.52 1.30
C LYS A 15 -29.13 3.79 2.16
N ALA A 16 -28.23 2.82 2.35
CA ALA A 16 -27.02 3.01 3.15
C ALA A 16 -25.91 3.56 2.25
N PHE A 17 -25.48 4.78 2.56
CA PHE A 17 -24.41 5.51 1.85
C PHE A 17 -23.01 4.91 2.06
N LEU A 18 -22.88 3.95 2.96
CA LEU A 18 -21.64 3.39 3.45
C LEU A 18 -21.53 1.93 2.98
N ASN A 19 -20.29 1.46 2.80
CA ASN A 19 -19.92 0.06 2.59
C ASN A 19 -19.67 -0.38 1.14
N ARG A 20 -18.71 0.30 0.49
CA ARG A 20 -18.05 -0.20 -0.74
C ARG A 20 -16.93 -1.21 -0.48
N ALA A 21 -16.68 -1.55 0.79
CA ALA A 21 -15.61 -2.46 1.18
C ALA A 21 -15.87 -3.86 0.62
N ARG A 22 -14.81 -4.53 0.19
CA ARG A 22 -14.88 -5.88 -0.37
C ARG A 22 -13.68 -6.70 0.05
N GLN A 23 -13.87 -8.02 0.05
CA GLN A 23 -12.77 -8.95 0.22
C GLN A 23 -12.35 -9.54 -1.11
N GLY A 24 -11.07 -9.85 -1.19
CA GLY A 24 -10.47 -10.52 -2.33
C GLY A 24 -9.19 -11.23 -1.94
N LEU A 25 -8.60 -11.89 -2.91
CA LEU A 25 -7.36 -12.63 -2.75
C LEU A 25 -6.40 -12.25 -3.86
N LEU A 26 -5.19 -11.84 -3.48
CA LEU A 26 -4.10 -11.49 -4.38
C LEU A 26 -3.08 -12.64 -4.39
N LYS A 27 -2.72 -13.12 -5.58
CA LYS A 27 -1.81 -14.26 -5.82
C LYS A 27 -2.23 -15.56 -5.10
N GLY A 28 -3.47 -15.67 -4.65
CA GLY A 28 -3.93 -16.81 -3.85
C GLY A 28 -3.47 -16.79 -2.39
N THR A 29 -2.73 -15.76 -1.94
CA THR A 29 -2.04 -15.77 -0.64
C THR A 29 -2.37 -14.55 0.21
N VAL A 30 -2.49 -13.36 -0.39
CA VAL A 30 -2.71 -12.11 0.34
C VAL A 30 -4.19 -11.73 0.30
N SER A 31 -4.87 -11.81 1.45
CA SER A 31 -6.28 -11.41 1.57
C SER A 31 -6.43 -9.89 1.58
N THR A 32 -7.38 -9.35 0.83
CA THR A 32 -7.74 -7.92 0.86
C THR A 32 -9.01 -7.67 1.70
N PRO A 33 -9.17 -6.50 2.34
CA PRO A 33 -8.23 -5.38 2.31
C PRO A 33 -6.91 -5.63 3.05
N SER A 34 -5.83 -5.02 2.55
CA SER A 34 -4.48 -5.11 3.13
C SER A 34 -3.65 -3.88 2.78
N TYR A 35 -2.37 -3.88 3.14
CA TYR A 35 -1.43 -2.84 2.76
C TYR A 35 -0.21 -3.42 2.05
N ILE A 36 0.48 -2.55 1.31
CA ILE A 36 1.80 -2.78 0.71
C ILE A 36 2.75 -1.81 1.39
N LEU A 37 3.86 -2.30 1.90
CA LEU A 37 4.85 -1.48 2.58
C LEU A 37 5.84 -0.89 1.58
N PRO A 38 5.99 0.45 1.52
CA PRO A 38 7.02 1.09 0.72
C PRO A 38 8.42 0.85 1.27
N THR A 39 9.27 0.21 0.48
CA THR A 39 10.63 -0.20 0.85
C THR A 39 11.55 0.06 -0.33
N ASN A 40 12.30 1.15 -0.38
CA ASN A 40 13.05 1.57 -1.58
C ASN A 40 13.74 0.41 -2.36
N LEU A 41 14.41 -0.49 -1.64
CA LEU A 41 15.13 -1.67 -2.17
C LEU A 41 14.40 -3.02 -1.99
N GLY A 42 13.14 -3.02 -1.57
CA GLY A 42 12.45 -4.23 -1.10
C GLY A 42 12.75 -4.62 0.34
N ILE A 43 13.59 -3.87 1.05
CA ILE A 43 13.98 -4.17 2.44
C ILE A 43 13.11 -3.36 3.41
N ILE A 44 12.42 -4.06 4.31
CA ILE A 44 11.61 -3.45 5.35
C ILE A 44 12.55 -2.72 6.34
N PRO A 45 12.42 -1.39 6.53
CA PRO A 45 13.30 -0.66 7.43
C PRO A 45 13.35 -1.26 8.84
N GLY A 46 14.56 -1.49 9.35
CA GLY A 46 14.77 -2.10 10.66
C GLY A 46 14.57 -3.62 10.73
N ILE A 47 14.08 -4.28 9.68
CA ILE A 47 13.88 -5.72 9.67
C ILE A 47 14.97 -6.40 8.83
N MET A 48 15.77 -7.23 9.49
CA MET A 48 16.76 -8.09 8.86
C MET A 48 16.16 -9.46 8.53
N ASN A 49 16.80 -10.20 7.62
CA ASN A 49 16.36 -11.55 7.22
C ASN A 49 16.18 -12.52 8.41
N MET A 50 17.01 -12.38 9.44
CA MET A 50 16.91 -13.18 10.67
C MET A 50 15.67 -12.88 11.52
N ASN A 51 15.11 -11.66 11.44
CA ASN A 51 13.91 -11.26 12.18
C ASN A 51 12.66 -11.24 11.29
N LEU A 52 12.81 -11.46 9.98
CA LEU A 52 11.69 -11.55 9.04
C LEU A 52 10.63 -12.58 9.46
N PRO A 53 10.98 -13.76 10.03
CA PRO A 53 9.99 -14.70 10.57
C PRO A 53 9.13 -14.18 11.72
N GLU A 54 9.53 -13.09 12.38
CA GLU A 54 8.78 -12.50 13.50
C GLU A 54 7.59 -11.66 13.02
N ILE A 55 7.54 -11.31 11.74
CA ILE A 55 6.43 -10.60 11.12
C ILE A 55 5.70 -11.48 10.11
N SER A 56 4.44 -11.16 9.82
CA SER A 56 3.71 -11.85 8.77
C SER A 56 4.26 -11.46 7.38
N PRO A 57 4.05 -12.27 6.32
CA PRO A 57 4.44 -11.89 4.96
C PRO A 57 3.69 -10.63 4.50
N VAL A 58 4.35 -9.48 4.62
CA VAL A 58 3.84 -8.18 4.17
C VAL A 58 4.21 -7.97 2.70
N PRO A 59 3.26 -7.59 1.82
CA PRO A 59 3.60 -7.14 0.48
C PRO A 59 4.56 -5.96 0.51
N VAL A 60 5.58 -5.95 -0.35
CA VAL A 60 6.61 -4.90 -0.37
C VAL A 60 6.65 -4.18 -1.72
N GLN A 61 6.85 -2.87 -1.68
CA GLN A 61 7.08 -2.06 -2.87
C GLN A 61 8.57 -1.89 -3.12
N PHE A 62 8.97 -1.88 -4.39
CA PHE A 62 10.30 -1.59 -4.89
C PHE A 62 10.28 -0.32 -5.73
N SER A 63 11.29 0.53 -5.55
CA SER A 63 11.47 1.75 -6.36
C SER A 63 12.39 1.44 -7.52
N LEU A 64 11.85 1.45 -8.75
CA LEU A 64 12.64 1.23 -9.96
C LEU A 64 13.82 2.21 -10.04
N ALA A 65 13.62 3.47 -9.65
CA ALA A 65 14.68 4.47 -9.56
C ALA A 65 15.87 3.95 -8.76
N ASP A 66 15.61 3.27 -7.65
CA ASP A 66 16.64 2.86 -6.70
C ASP A 66 17.19 1.46 -7.02
N ILE A 67 16.42 0.59 -7.67
CA ILE A 67 16.85 -0.79 -7.96
C ILE A 67 17.28 -1.05 -9.41
N TYR A 68 17.14 -0.09 -10.33
CA TYR A 68 17.46 -0.34 -11.75
C TYR A 68 18.89 -0.86 -11.97
N HIS A 69 19.85 -0.34 -11.20
CA HIS A 69 21.26 -0.76 -11.26
C HIS A 69 21.48 -2.23 -10.87
N LEU A 70 20.53 -2.86 -10.16
CA LEU A 70 20.61 -4.28 -9.77
C LEU A 70 20.26 -5.23 -10.94
N ARG A 71 19.79 -4.72 -12.08
CA ARG A 71 19.35 -5.55 -13.22
C ARG A 71 20.39 -6.59 -13.63
N GLU A 72 21.64 -6.16 -13.86
CA GLU A 72 22.73 -7.05 -14.28
C GLU A 72 23.09 -8.08 -13.21
N VAL A 73 23.02 -7.68 -11.93
CA VAL A 73 23.27 -8.58 -10.79
C VAL A 73 22.19 -9.65 -10.70
N ILE A 74 20.93 -9.28 -10.89
CA ILE A 74 19.81 -10.23 -10.88
C ILE A 74 19.86 -11.16 -12.09
N GLU A 75 20.19 -10.65 -13.28
CA GLU A 75 20.38 -11.48 -14.48
C GLU A 75 21.48 -12.53 -14.25
N LYS A 76 22.61 -12.11 -13.70
CA LYS A 76 23.70 -13.01 -13.33
C LYS A 76 23.26 -14.01 -12.27
N TYR A 77 22.57 -13.59 -11.22
CA TYR A 77 22.05 -14.48 -10.18
C TYR A 77 21.13 -15.56 -10.76
N GLN A 78 20.24 -15.20 -11.68
CA GLN A 78 19.36 -16.15 -12.35
C GLN A 78 20.14 -17.15 -13.23
N SER A 79 21.21 -16.69 -13.88
CA SER A 79 22.11 -17.54 -14.68
C SER A 79 22.95 -18.49 -13.81
N ASP A 80 23.49 -18.00 -12.70
CA ASP A 80 24.35 -18.76 -11.79
C ASP A 80 23.54 -19.78 -10.95
N TYR A 81 22.25 -19.50 -10.68
CA TYR A 81 21.39 -20.30 -9.82
C TYR A 81 20.05 -20.71 -10.46
N PRO A 82 20.05 -21.44 -11.61
CA PRO A 82 18.83 -21.82 -12.33
C PRO A 82 17.93 -22.83 -11.57
N SER A 83 18.48 -23.54 -10.58
CA SER A 83 17.71 -24.46 -9.73
C SER A 83 16.90 -23.73 -8.66
N LEU A 84 17.38 -22.59 -8.15
CA LEU A 84 16.64 -21.76 -7.19
C LEU A 84 15.50 -21.00 -7.86
N SER A 85 15.60 -20.74 -9.16
CA SER A 85 14.53 -20.14 -9.97
C SER A 85 13.45 -21.15 -10.43
N SER A 86 13.64 -22.45 -10.20
CA SER A 86 12.73 -23.53 -10.65
C SER A 86 12.19 -24.43 -9.53
N GLN A 87 12.54 -24.16 -8.27
CA GLN A 87 12.09 -24.93 -7.11
C GLN A 87 10.66 -24.59 -6.65
N THR A 88 9.67 -24.83 -7.51
CA THR A 88 8.28 -25.07 -7.08
C THR A 88 7.54 -25.86 -8.16
N LYS A 89 7.34 -27.18 -7.93
CA LYS A 89 6.38 -28.01 -8.69
C LYS A 89 4.93 -27.54 -8.57
N ASN A 90 4.66 -26.49 -7.76
CA ASN A 90 3.37 -25.86 -7.59
C ASN A 90 3.38 -24.41 -8.14
N GLN A 91 3.04 -24.31 -9.43
CA GLN A 91 2.32 -23.25 -10.15
C GLN A 91 2.76 -21.77 -10.19
N ASN A 92 3.81 -21.28 -9.52
CA ASN A 92 4.37 -19.95 -9.83
C ASN A 92 5.92 -19.97 -9.76
N GLU A 93 6.58 -19.48 -10.81
CA GLU A 93 8.04 -19.22 -10.78
C GLU A 93 8.35 -18.25 -9.63
N PRO A 94 9.39 -18.51 -8.83
CA PRO A 94 9.82 -17.61 -7.77
C PRO A 94 10.26 -16.26 -8.36
N ASN A 95 9.82 -15.18 -7.71
CA ASN A 95 10.19 -13.82 -8.10
C ASN A 95 11.71 -13.65 -7.88
N PRO A 96 12.49 -13.28 -8.91
CA PRO A 96 13.95 -13.16 -8.82
C PRO A 96 14.42 -12.16 -7.76
N LEU A 97 13.77 -10.99 -7.65
CA LEU A 97 14.12 -9.98 -6.65
C LEU A 97 13.87 -10.49 -5.23
N LEU A 98 12.68 -11.05 -4.98
CA LEU A 98 12.33 -11.59 -3.66
C LEU A 98 13.25 -12.75 -3.28
N SER A 99 13.62 -13.59 -4.25
CA SER A 99 14.55 -14.72 -4.04
C SER A 99 15.95 -14.23 -3.71
N TYR A 100 16.45 -13.25 -4.47
CA TYR A 100 17.76 -12.64 -4.23
C TYR A 100 17.87 -12.00 -2.84
N LEU A 101 16.80 -11.35 -2.38
CA LEU A 101 16.74 -10.74 -1.04
C LEU A 101 16.42 -11.74 0.08
N ASN A 102 16.13 -13.00 -0.25
CA ASN A 102 15.70 -14.03 0.69
C ASN A 102 14.46 -13.61 1.51
N HIS A 103 13.45 -13.08 0.81
CA HIS A 103 12.16 -12.73 1.40
C HIS A 103 11.36 -13.96 1.83
N GLN A 104 10.38 -13.73 2.71
CA GLN A 104 9.39 -14.75 3.06
C GLN A 104 8.69 -15.29 1.80
N LYS A 105 8.33 -16.58 1.86
CA LYS A 105 7.49 -17.20 0.84
C LYS A 105 6.15 -16.47 0.78
N ASP A 106 5.56 -16.41 -0.40
CA ASP A 106 4.24 -15.82 -0.66
C ASP A 106 4.16 -14.28 -0.54
N THR A 107 5.27 -13.60 -0.23
CA THR A 107 5.40 -12.15 -0.35
C THR A 107 5.05 -11.69 -1.76
N VAL A 108 4.27 -10.61 -1.84
CA VAL A 108 3.89 -9.94 -3.09
C VAL A 108 4.78 -8.73 -3.30
N SER A 109 5.29 -8.58 -4.51
CA SER A 109 6.11 -7.43 -4.93
C SER A 109 5.32 -6.44 -5.78
N LEU A 110 5.42 -5.14 -5.45
CA LEU A 110 4.94 -4.04 -6.26
C LEU A 110 6.12 -3.23 -6.79
N LEU A 111 6.29 -3.13 -8.10
CA LEU A 111 7.27 -2.21 -8.70
C LEU A 111 6.63 -0.87 -9.03
N THR A 112 7.17 0.20 -8.46
CA THR A 112 6.79 1.58 -8.79
C THR A 112 7.96 2.29 -9.45
N MET A 113 7.70 3.40 -10.14
CA MET A 113 8.78 4.19 -10.72
C MET A 113 9.69 4.78 -9.64
N SER A 114 9.10 5.24 -8.54
CA SER A 114 9.77 5.81 -7.37
C SER A 114 8.96 5.51 -6.10
N THR A 115 9.58 5.57 -4.92
CA THR A 115 8.87 5.41 -3.64
C THR A 115 7.87 6.54 -3.40
N CYS A 116 6.75 6.22 -2.76
CA CYS A 116 5.77 7.17 -2.23
C CYS A 116 6.44 8.35 -1.51
N GLY A 117 5.96 9.57 -1.79
CA GLY A 117 6.48 10.81 -1.20
C GLY A 117 7.77 11.37 -1.82
N SER A 118 8.35 10.71 -2.84
CA SER A 118 9.52 11.25 -3.56
C SER A 118 9.21 12.50 -4.39
N ASP A 119 10.27 13.18 -4.82
CA ASP A 119 10.18 14.24 -5.83
C ASP A 119 9.47 13.77 -7.12
N LYS A 120 9.01 14.72 -7.92
CA LYS A 120 8.16 14.47 -9.09
C LYS A 120 8.90 13.70 -10.19
N ILE A 121 8.22 12.70 -10.76
CA ILE A 121 8.65 12.03 -11.99
C ILE A 121 8.36 12.95 -13.17
N LEU A 122 9.40 13.34 -13.88
CA LEU A 122 9.30 14.28 -15.00
C LEU A 122 9.59 13.55 -16.31
N GLY A 123 8.50 13.24 -17.02
CA GLY A 123 8.56 12.70 -18.37
C GLY A 123 8.86 13.75 -19.44
N ASN A 124 9.79 13.46 -20.34
CA ASN A 124 10.09 14.27 -21.51
C ASN A 124 9.28 13.79 -22.72
N TYR A 125 8.26 14.56 -23.11
CA TYR A 125 7.42 14.23 -24.27
C TYR A 125 8.18 14.02 -25.60
N LYS A 126 9.37 14.58 -25.79
CA LYS A 126 10.11 14.43 -27.07
C LYS A 126 10.88 13.12 -27.13
N THR A 127 11.58 12.78 -26.04
CA THR A 127 12.43 11.57 -25.98
C THR A 127 11.69 10.37 -25.41
N MET A 128 10.53 10.60 -24.77
CA MET A 128 9.79 9.63 -23.95
C MET A 128 10.60 9.06 -22.77
N GLU A 129 11.73 9.69 -22.42
CA GLU A 129 12.48 9.38 -21.21
C GLU A 129 11.83 10.03 -19.99
N MET A 130 12.12 9.45 -18.83
CA MET A 130 11.62 9.90 -17.54
C MET A 130 12.80 10.20 -16.63
N ASP A 131 12.87 11.42 -16.11
CA ASP A 131 13.78 11.75 -15.02
C ASP A 131 13.08 11.39 -13.70
N ILE A 132 13.61 10.38 -13.01
CA ILE A 132 13.01 9.77 -11.83
C ILE A 132 13.95 10.01 -10.64
N PRO A 133 13.51 10.71 -9.60
CA PRO A 133 14.34 10.97 -8.42
C PRO A 133 14.72 9.67 -7.69
N SER A 134 15.98 9.57 -7.27
CA SER A 134 16.39 8.52 -6.33
C SER A 134 15.99 8.93 -4.91
N THR A 135 15.51 7.96 -4.14
CA THR A 135 15.18 8.17 -2.73
C THR A 135 16.33 7.83 -1.80
N ILE A 136 17.27 7.01 -2.27
CA ILE A 136 18.49 6.63 -1.54
C ILE A 136 19.60 7.67 -1.74
N HIS A 137 19.60 8.34 -2.89
CA HIS A 137 20.51 9.44 -3.19
C HIS A 137 19.72 10.73 -3.45
N PRO A 138 19.23 11.41 -2.40
CA PRO A 138 18.47 12.64 -2.54
C PRO A 138 19.22 13.67 -3.40
N GLY A 139 18.52 14.25 -4.38
CA GLY A 139 19.10 15.18 -5.35
C GLY A 139 19.57 14.54 -6.66
N ASN A 140 19.79 13.23 -6.67
CA ASN A 140 20.10 12.49 -7.91
C ASN A 140 18.81 12.10 -8.64
N LYS A 141 18.89 12.06 -9.97
CA LYS A 141 17.80 11.59 -10.84
C LYS A 141 18.34 10.54 -11.79
N ASN A 142 17.61 9.44 -11.89
CA ASN A 142 17.85 8.40 -12.86
C ASN A 142 17.00 8.67 -14.09
N ARG A 143 17.64 8.72 -15.26
CA ARG A 143 16.95 8.87 -16.53
C ARG A 143 16.69 7.50 -17.11
N LEU A 144 15.41 7.13 -17.24
CA LEU A 144 14.99 5.83 -17.79
C LEU A 144 14.00 6.01 -18.94
N SER A 145 14.15 5.20 -19.98
CA SER A 145 13.20 5.09 -21.09
C SER A 145 12.12 4.04 -20.82
N LEU A 146 11.11 3.94 -21.71
CA LEU A 146 10.16 2.82 -21.68
C LEU A 146 10.82 1.47 -22.00
N GLN A 147 11.94 1.46 -22.73
CA GLN A 147 12.69 0.24 -23.00
C GLN A 147 13.40 -0.23 -21.73
N ASP A 148 14.03 0.67 -20.99
CA ASP A 148 14.64 0.38 -19.69
C ASP A 148 13.60 -0.15 -18.70
N PHE A 149 12.42 0.49 -18.66
CA PHE A 149 11.29 0.01 -17.86
C PHE A 149 10.88 -1.41 -18.24
N SER A 150 10.73 -1.69 -19.54
CA SER A 150 10.32 -3.01 -20.04
C SER A 150 11.36 -4.09 -19.73
N ALA A 151 12.66 -3.75 -19.88
CA ALA A 151 13.76 -4.61 -19.52
C ALA A 151 13.76 -4.92 -18.01
N ALA A 152 13.54 -3.91 -17.17
CA ALA A 152 13.44 -4.10 -15.72
C ALA A 152 12.28 -5.03 -15.34
N ILE A 153 11.09 -4.88 -15.93
CA ILE A 153 9.95 -5.80 -15.69
C ILE A 153 10.29 -7.24 -16.12
N ALA A 154 10.97 -7.40 -17.27
CA ALA A 154 11.36 -8.72 -17.77
C ALA A 154 12.39 -9.41 -16.86
N THR A 155 13.36 -8.66 -16.33
CA THR A 155 14.40 -9.17 -15.43
C THR A 155 13.85 -9.42 -14.03
N PHE A 156 13.21 -8.42 -13.43
CA PHE A 156 12.78 -8.45 -12.03
C PHE A 156 11.51 -9.26 -11.79
N LYS A 157 10.68 -9.43 -12.82
CA LYS A 157 9.40 -10.16 -12.79
C LYS A 157 8.53 -9.82 -11.54
N PRO A 158 8.26 -8.54 -11.25
CA PRO A 158 7.42 -8.18 -10.10
C PRO A 158 6.01 -8.74 -10.26
N ASP A 159 5.30 -8.98 -9.15
CA ASP A 159 3.91 -9.47 -9.20
C ASP A 159 2.95 -8.39 -9.72
N LEU A 160 3.14 -7.16 -9.22
CA LEU A 160 2.42 -5.97 -9.63
C LEU A 160 3.42 -4.91 -10.12
N PHE A 161 3.04 -4.13 -11.12
CA PHE A 161 3.76 -2.91 -11.46
C PHE A 161 2.80 -1.76 -11.76
N ILE A 162 3.22 -0.55 -11.42
CA ILE A 162 2.48 0.66 -11.76
C ILE A 162 2.92 1.15 -13.13
N THR A 163 1.97 1.44 -14.01
CA THR A 163 2.27 2.01 -15.33
C THR A 163 3.00 3.35 -15.21
N PRO A 164 4.01 3.64 -16.04
CA PRO A 164 4.73 4.91 -15.94
C PRO A 164 3.82 6.12 -16.18
N THR A 165 4.04 7.19 -15.43
CA THR A 165 3.28 8.44 -15.53
C THR A 165 4.14 9.68 -15.33
N HIS A 166 3.70 10.80 -15.90
CA HIS A 166 4.24 12.12 -15.60
C HIS A 166 3.51 12.70 -14.38
N SER A 167 4.24 13.01 -13.31
CA SER A 167 3.63 13.53 -12.08
C SER A 167 3.11 14.96 -12.29
N ILE A 168 1.89 15.20 -11.83
CA ILE A 168 1.28 16.54 -11.73
C ILE A 168 1.11 16.92 -10.26
N THR A 169 0.82 18.20 -10.01
CA THR A 169 0.43 18.68 -8.67
C THR A 169 -0.63 19.75 -8.83
N ALA A 170 -1.44 19.97 -7.80
CA ALA A 170 -2.48 21.01 -7.78
C ALA A 170 -1.98 22.41 -8.24
N LYS A 171 -0.76 22.81 -7.83
CA LYS A 171 -0.14 24.11 -8.19
C LYS A 171 0.37 24.21 -9.65
N THR A 172 0.30 23.14 -10.42
CA THR A 172 0.85 23.08 -11.79
C THR A 172 -0.03 23.87 -12.77
N SER A 173 0.54 24.69 -13.65
CA SER A 173 -0.26 25.48 -14.62
C SER A 173 -1.04 24.59 -15.60
N LYS A 174 -2.15 25.13 -16.15
CA LYS A 174 -3.03 24.41 -17.10
C LYS A 174 -2.24 23.76 -18.25
N LYS A 175 -1.37 24.52 -18.91
CA LYS A 175 -0.52 24.04 -20.03
C LYS A 175 0.42 22.90 -19.61
N LYS A 176 1.01 22.98 -18.41
CA LYS A 176 1.89 21.91 -17.89
C LYS A 176 1.08 20.65 -17.56
N ARG A 177 -0.13 20.79 -17.00
CA ARG A 177 -1.03 19.64 -16.77
C ARG A 177 -1.44 18.97 -18.08
N GLU A 178 -1.86 19.73 -19.09
CA GLU A 178 -2.20 19.18 -20.41
C GLU A 178 -1.03 18.42 -21.04
N ARG A 179 0.20 18.98 -20.96
CA ARG A 179 1.40 18.28 -21.42
C ARG A 179 1.68 17.01 -20.63
N ALA A 180 1.59 17.06 -19.29
CA ALA A 180 1.80 15.89 -18.44
C ALA A 180 0.82 14.76 -18.74
N VAL A 181 -0.46 15.11 -18.95
CA VAL A 181 -1.48 14.15 -19.32
C VAL A 181 -1.20 13.58 -20.71
N LYS A 182 -0.81 14.42 -21.70
CA LYS A 182 -0.40 13.97 -23.03
C LYS A 182 0.80 13.02 -22.98
N THR A 183 1.84 13.36 -22.22
CA THR A 183 3.02 12.50 -22.02
C THR A 183 2.63 11.18 -21.36
N SER A 184 1.84 11.23 -20.28
CA SER A 184 1.34 10.03 -19.60
C SER A 184 0.48 9.18 -20.53
N ARG A 185 -0.17 9.79 -21.55
CA ARG A 185 -0.92 9.08 -22.58
C ARG A 185 -0.03 8.10 -23.34
N GLU A 186 1.11 8.59 -23.80
CA GLU A 186 2.05 7.81 -24.62
C GLU A 186 2.78 6.71 -23.83
N TYR A 187 2.87 6.83 -22.50
CA TYR A 187 3.48 5.80 -21.65
C TYR A 187 2.61 4.56 -21.46
N ILE A 188 1.28 4.67 -21.57
CA ILE A 188 0.38 3.53 -21.51
C ILE A 188 0.09 3.11 -22.95
N ASN A 189 0.92 2.21 -23.46
CA ASN A 189 0.88 1.77 -24.84
C ASN A 189 0.98 0.23 -24.94
N PRO A 190 0.77 -0.35 -26.14
CA PRO A 190 0.82 -1.79 -26.31
C PRO A 190 2.13 -2.43 -25.84
N SER A 191 3.29 -1.79 -26.02
CA SER A 191 4.59 -2.34 -25.59
C SER A 191 4.66 -2.55 -24.08
N VAL A 192 4.17 -1.60 -23.28
CA VAL A 192 4.11 -1.73 -21.82
C VAL A 192 3.05 -2.75 -21.40
N LEU A 193 1.88 -2.75 -22.04
CA LEU A 193 0.78 -3.65 -21.66
C LEU A 193 0.99 -5.10 -22.11
N ASN A 194 1.82 -5.34 -23.11
CA ASN A 194 2.24 -6.69 -23.50
C ASN A 194 3.19 -7.33 -22.48
N LEU A 195 3.65 -6.59 -21.47
CA LEU A 195 4.39 -7.13 -20.33
C LEU A 195 3.46 -7.87 -19.34
N VAL A 196 2.15 -7.63 -19.41
CA VAL A 196 1.16 -8.31 -18.57
C VAL A 196 1.07 -9.78 -18.97
N LYS A 197 1.12 -10.69 -17.99
CA LYS A 197 1.05 -12.14 -18.21
C LYS A 197 0.12 -12.81 -17.21
N ASP A 198 -0.74 -13.74 -17.64
CA ASP A 198 -1.75 -14.41 -16.80
C ASP A 198 -1.20 -15.04 -15.50
N ARG A 199 0.05 -15.54 -15.54
CA ARG A 199 0.81 -16.09 -14.39
C ARG A 199 2.14 -15.35 -14.16
N GLY A 200 2.16 -14.06 -14.45
CA GLY A 200 3.34 -13.20 -14.30
C GLY A 200 2.96 -11.77 -13.91
N PRO A 201 3.80 -10.78 -14.25
CA PRO A 201 3.57 -9.40 -13.87
C PRO A 201 2.21 -8.89 -14.30
N GLN A 202 1.56 -8.13 -13.41
CA GLN A 202 0.27 -7.52 -13.66
C GLN A 202 0.38 -6.01 -13.61
N ALA A 203 -0.27 -5.33 -14.56
CA ALA A 203 -0.27 -3.88 -14.64
C ALA A 203 -1.39 -3.28 -13.78
N LEU A 204 -1.01 -2.30 -12.96
CA LEU A 204 -1.93 -1.34 -12.34
C LEU A 204 -1.82 -0.02 -13.10
N MET A 205 -2.93 0.41 -13.69
CA MET A 205 -2.97 1.70 -14.36
C MET A 205 -3.06 2.81 -13.33
N THR A 206 -2.11 3.75 -13.41
CA THR A 206 -2.14 4.95 -12.59
C THR A 206 -3.31 5.85 -13.00
N ILE A 207 -4.16 6.14 -12.02
CA ILE A 207 -5.20 7.15 -12.10
C ILE A 207 -4.80 8.28 -11.18
N SER A 208 -4.27 9.36 -11.76
CA SER A 208 -4.01 10.59 -11.02
C SER A 208 -5.34 11.30 -10.78
N ILE A 209 -5.86 11.15 -9.57
CA ILE A 209 -7.08 11.82 -9.16
C ILE A 209 -6.70 13.12 -8.46
N GLU A 210 -6.71 14.22 -9.20
CA GLU A 210 -6.50 15.58 -8.68
C GLU A 210 -7.77 16.43 -8.79
N GLU A 211 -7.75 17.67 -8.25
CA GLU A 211 -8.87 18.63 -8.37
C GLU A 211 -9.28 18.88 -9.84
N SER A 212 -8.38 18.61 -10.79
CA SER A 212 -8.64 18.73 -12.23
C SER A 212 -9.26 17.49 -12.88
N TYR A 213 -9.61 16.44 -12.11
CA TYR A 213 -10.14 15.16 -12.60
C TYR A 213 -11.26 15.30 -13.65
N PRO A 214 -12.27 16.18 -13.50
CA PRO A 214 -13.29 16.36 -14.54
C PRO A 214 -12.70 16.69 -15.93
N LYS A 215 -11.59 17.44 -15.98
CA LYS A 215 -10.91 17.85 -17.22
C LYS A 215 -10.00 16.75 -17.80
N ILE A 216 -9.54 15.82 -16.95
CA ILE A 216 -8.66 14.70 -17.36
C ILE A 216 -9.49 13.46 -17.74
N SER A 217 -10.75 13.40 -17.31
CA SER A 217 -11.66 12.28 -17.57
C SER A 217 -11.74 11.82 -19.03
N PRO A 218 -11.77 12.70 -20.07
CA PRO A 218 -11.82 12.25 -21.47
C PRO A 218 -10.62 11.38 -21.89
N ILE A 219 -9.45 11.63 -21.32
CA ILE A 219 -8.21 10.91 -21.65
C ILE A 219 -8.15 9.59 -20.89
N ILE A 220 -8.70 9.57 -19.68
CA ILE A 220 -8.90 8.33 -18.92
C ILE A 220 -9.91 7.43 -19.64
N ASP A 221 -10.96 8.00 -20.23
CA ASP A 221 -11.96 7.25 -21.02
C ASP A 221 -11.34 6.55 -22.22
N GLU A 222 -10.57 7.29 -23.02
CA GLU A 222 -9.89 6.76 -24.21
C GLU A 222 -9.03 5.54 -23.81
N LYS A 223 -8.25 5.68 -22.73
CA LYS A 223 -7.38 4.61 -22.24
C LYS A 223 -8.12 3.42 -21.67
N ILE A 224 -9.12 3.64 -20.82
CA ILE A 224 -9.89 2.53 -20.23
C ILE A 224 -10.65 1.79 -21.34
N SER A 225 -11.16 2.51 -22.33
CA SER A 225 -11.80 1.88 -23.50
C SER A 225 -10.81 1.06 -24.33
N GLN A 226 -9.58 1.55 -24.52
CA GLN A 226 -8.57 0.87 -25.34
C GLN A 226 -7.85 -0.28 -24.61
N PHE A 227 -7.61 -0.13 -23.31
CA PHE A 227 -6.67 -0.96 -22.56
C PHE A 227 -7.23 -1.53 -21.25
N GLY A 228 -8.46 -1.18 -20.88
CA GLY A 228 -9.09 -1.58 -19.62
C GLY A 228 -9.15 -3.08 -19.40
N GLU A 229 -9.27 -3.88 -20.47
CA GLU A 229 -9.24 -5.34 -20.39
C GLU A 229 -7.85 -5.89 -20.01
N LYS A 230 -6.77 -5.25 -20.48
CA LYS A 230 -5.38 -5.71 -20.27
C LYS A 230 -4.82 -5.38 -18.89
N ILE A 231 -5.40 -4.39 -18.19
CA ILE A 231 -4.93 -4.00 -16.85
C ILE A 231 -5.59 -4.85 -15.77
N SER A 232 -4.88 -5.11 -14.68
CA SER A 232 -5.42 -5.86 -13.53
C SER A 232 -6.08 -4.97 -12.48
N GLY A 233 -5.82 -3.67 -12.54
CA GLY A 233 -6.32 -2.75 -11.52
C GLY A 233 -6.00 -1.29 -11.79
N TYR A 234 -6.42 -0.46 -10.84
CA TYR A 234 -6.20 0.96 -10.79
C TYR A 234 -5.34 1.30 -9.57
N PHE A 235 -4.34 2.14 -9.79
CA PHE A 235 -3.55 2.75 -8.73
C PHE A 235 -3.95 4.22 -8.61
N PHE A 236 -4.51 4.61 -7.48
CA PHE A 236 -5.02 5.95 -7.23
C PHE A 236 -4.00 6.79 -6.46
N ASN A 237 -3.56 7.88 -7.06
CA ASN A 237 -2.83 8.91 -6.35
C ASN A 237 -3.80 10.05 -6.02
N THR A 238 -4.02 10.28 -4.71
CA THR A 238 -5.00 11.26 -4.21
C THR A 238 -4.38 12.24 -3.18
N HIS A 239 -3.05 12.29 -3.03
CA HIS A 239 -2.39 13.06 -1.97
C HIS A 239 -2.72 14.54 -1.94
N SER A 240 -3.07 15.13 -3.08
CA SER A 240 -3.43 16.54 -3.18
C SER A 240 -4.90 16.82 -2.81
N LEU A 241 -5.72 15.79 -2.58
CA LEU A 241 -7.15 15.94 -2.36
C LEU A 241 -7.52 15.91 -0.88
N LYS A 242 -8.40 16.84 -0.50
CA LYS A 242 -9.10 16.80 0.78
C LYS A 242 -10.05 15.58 0.82
N PRO A 243 -10.28 14.97 2.00
CA PRO A 243 -11.19 13.83 2.19
C PRO A 243 -12.56 13.99 1.51
N GLN A 244 -13.24 15.10 1.77
CA GLN A 244 -14.57 15.40 1.19
C GLN A 244 -14.58 15.43 -0.34
N THR A 245 -13.53 15.98 -0.96
CA THR A 245 -13.40 16.01 -2.42
C THR A 245 -13.12 14.62 -2.96
N ARG A 246 -12.27 13.84 -2.27
CA ARG A 246 -11.83 12.50 -2.68
C ARG A 246 -13.02 11.56 -2.90
N LEU A 247 -13.99 11.54 -1.97
CA LEU A 247 -15.20 10.72 -2.06
C LEU A 247 -15.99 10.98 -3.35
N GLY A 248 -16.30 12.25 -3.63
CA GLY A 248 -17.07 12.62 -4.82
C GLY A 248 -16.36 12.25 -6.13
N VAL A 249 -15.03 12.20 -6.14
CA VAL A 249 -14.29 11.77 -7.33
C VAL A 249 -14.30 10.26 -7.50
N PHE A 250 -14.11 9.48 -6.43
CA PHE A 250 -14.23 8.02 -6.49
C PHE A 250 -15.62 7.59 -6.96
N GLN A 251 -16.69 8.21 -6.45
CA GLN A 251 -18.06 7.93 -6.88
C GLN A 251 -18.21 8.10 -8.40
N LYS A 252 -17.79 9.26 -8.94
CA LYS A 252 -17.83 9.54 -10.38
C LYS A 252 -16.96 8.57 -11.19
N PHE A 253 -15.80 8.17 -10.66
CA PHE A 253 -14.95 7.18 -11.31
C PHE A 253 -15.67 5.82 -11.42
N TYR A 254 -16.28 5.37 -10.32
CA TYR A 254 -16.95 4.07 -10.26
C TYR A 254 -18.26 4.01 -11.05
N GLU A 255 -18.98 5.12 -11.17
CA GLU A 255 -20.16 5.22 -12.05
C GLU A 255 -19.78 5.08 -13.53
N ARG A 256 -18.53 5.43 -13.87
CA ARG A 256 -18.07 5.53 -15.25
C ARG A 256 -17.29 4.32 -15.74
N TYR A 257 -16.55 3.65 -14.86
CA TYR A 257 -15.57 2.62 -15.25
C TYR A 257 -15.81 1.28 -14.55
N PRO A 258 -15.51 0.16 -15.24
CA PRO A 258 -15.63 -1.16 -14.66
C PRO A 258 -14.59 -1.36 -13.55
N THR A 259 -15.05 -1.60 -12.32
CA THR A 259 -14.15 -1.71 -11.17
C THR A 259 -14.36 -2.96 -10.32
N ASP A 260 -15.40 -3.74 -10.60
CA ASP A 260 -15.80 -4.88 -9.77
C ASP A 260 -14.77 -6.02 -9.74
N GLU A 261 -14.06 -6.22 -10.85
CA GLU A 261 -13.03 -7.26 -11.00
C GLU A 261 -11.60 -6.68 -10.97
N LYS A 262 -11.47 -5.35 -10.93
CA LYS A 262 -10.18 -4.65 -10.99
C LYS A 262 -9.69 -4.37 -9.58
N LEU A 263 -8.43 -4.68 -9.29
CA LEU A 263 -7.79 -4.31 -8.01
C LEU A 263 -7.75 -2.78 -7.86
N ARG A 264 -8.05 -2.27 -6.66
CA ARG A 264 -8.03 -0.83 -6.34
C ARG A 264 -6.95 -0.59 -5.30
N VAL A 265 -5.87 0.09 -5.70
CA VAL A 265 -4.74 0.42 -4.83
C VAL A 265 -4.72 1.92 -4.59
N LEU A 266 -4.53 2.35 -3.35
CA LEU A 266 -4.46 3.76 -2.96
C LEU A 266 -3.10 4.08 -2.34
N GLU A 267 -2.44 5.12 -2.84
CA GLU A 267 -1.32 5.77 -2.16
C GLU A 267 -1.89 6.56 -0.96
N SER A 268 -1.49 6.22 0.27
CA SER A 268 -2.11 6.71 1.51
C SER A 268 -1.08 6.90 2.62
N SER A 269 -1.43 7.70 3.64
CA SER A 269 -0.64 7.76 4.88
C SER A 269 -0.63 6.43 5.63
N GLY A 270 -1.62 5.57 5.37
CA GLY A 270 -1.85 4.33 6.11
C GLY A 270 -2.42 4.51 7.50
N ASN A 271 -2.71 5.75 7.92
CA ASN A 271 -3.36 5.99 9.21
C ASN A 271 -4.67 5.16 9.27
N PRO A 272 -4.87 4.31 10.30
CA PRO A 272 -6.08 3.52 10.47
C PRO A 272 -7.41 4.27 10.27
N THR A 273 -7.51 5.56 10.66
CA THR A 273 -8.73 6.34 10.41
C THR A 273 -8.93 6.63 8.92
N GLU A 274 -7.87 7.02 8.20
CA GLU A 274 -7.89 7.18 6.74
C GLU A 274 -8.14 5.84 6.03
N VAL A 275 -7.59 4.73 6.53
CA VAL A 275 -7.85 3.40 5.99
C VAL A 275 -9.33 3.07 6.12
N LEU A 276 -9.92 3.18 7.31
CA LEU A 276 -11.36 2.93 7.51
C LEU A 276 -12.23 3.84 6.63
N GLU A 277 -11.87 5.11 6.50
CA GLU A 277 -12.55 6.04 5.59
C GLU A 277 -12.59 5.48 4.16
N ASN A 278 -11.42 5.14 3.62
CA ASN A 278 -11.29 4.74 2.22
C ASN A 278 -11.77 3.31 1.95
N LEU A 279 -11.84 2.46 2.97
CA LEU A 279 -12.52 1.18 2.92
C LEU A 279 -14.03 1.36 2.83
N VAL A 280 -14.61 2.06 3.80
CA VAL A 280 -16.06 2.19 3.95
C VAL A 280 -16.64 3.02 2.81
N LEU A 281 -16.00 4.14 2.47
CA LEU A 281 -16.51 5.12 1.51
C LEU A 281 -16.05 4.86 0.07
N ASN A 282 -14.79 4.44 -0.11
CA ASN A 282 -14.16 4.36 -1.44
C ASN A 282 -13.89 2.93 -1.92
N GLY A 283 -14.06 1.89 -1.08
CA GLY A 283 -13.93 0.49 -1.49
C GLY A 283 -12.55 0.13 -2.03
N ILE A 284 -11.48 0.67 -1.42
CA ILE A 284 -10.08 0.35 -1.73
C ILE A 284 -9.72 -1.05 -1.25
N ASP A 285 -8.90 -1.78 -2.02
CA ASP A 285 -8.45 -3.13 -1.65
C ASP A 285 -7.06 -3.12 -1.02
N LEU A 286 -6.15 -2.29 -1.51
CA LEU A 286 -4.78 -2.21 -1.01
C LEU A 286 -4.37 -0.77 -0.76
N PHE A 287 -3.64 -0.57 0.33
CA PHE A 287 -3.05 0.71 0.70
C PHE A 287 -1.54 0.63 0.55
N GLU A 288 -0.95 1.41 -0.35
CA GLU A 288 0.49 1.65 -0.31
C GLU A 288 0.76 2.62 0.84
N ALA A 289 1.32 2.11 1.95
CA ALA A 289 1.31 2.79 3.25
C ALA A 289 2.52 2.46 4.12
N ARG A 290 3.17 3.49 4.69
CA ARG A 290 4.34 3.36 5.59
C ARG A 290 4.02 3.48 7.09
N TYR A 291 2.75 3.65 7.45
CA TYR A 291 2.31 4.00 8.80
C TYR A 291 3.02 3.27 9.96
N PRO A 292 3.12 1.92 9.99
CA PRO A 292 3.80 1.23 11.10
C PRO A 292 5.30 1.57 11.21
N ILE A 293 5.97 1.89 10.10
CA ILE A 293 7.37 2.31 10.08
C ILE A 293 7.49 3.75 10.58
N ASP A 294 6.66 4.65 10.06
CA ASP A 294 6.69 6.07 10.43
C ASP A 294 6.37 6.28 11.93
N VAL A 295 5.54 5.41 12.52
CA VAL A 295 5.27 5.39 13.98
C VAL A 295 6.50 4.93 14.76
N SER A 296 7.19 3.89 14.28
CA SER A 296 8.41 3.36 14.91
C SER A 296 9.56 4.38 14.88
N GLU A 297 9.76 5.06 13.75
CA GLU A 297 10.79 6.11 13.58
C GLU A 297 10.55 7.33 14.49
N LYS A 298 9.30 7.54 14.93
CA LYS A 298 8.96 8.55 15.95
C LYS A 298 9.12 8.05 17.38
N HIS A 299 9.63 6.83 17.59
CA HIS A 299 9.71 6.15 18.89
C HIS A 299 8.35 5.82 19.53
N HIS A 300 7.31 5.75 18.71
CA HIS A 300 5.98 5.42 19.17
C HIS A 300 5.65 3.94 18.93
N CYS A 301 4.75 3.41 19.74
CA CYS A 301 4.07 2.15 19.46
C CYS A 301 2.57 2.35 19.22
N LEU A 302 1.99 1.52 18.37
CA LEU A 302 0.54 1.41 18.17
C LEU A 302 -0.08 0.77 19.42
N ALA A 303 -1.08 1.44 20.00
CA ALA A 303 -1.64 1.04 21.28
C ALA A 303 -3.16 1.06 21.29
N PHE A 304 -3.77 0.83 20.12
CA PHE A 304 -5.19 0.56 19.99
C PHE A 304 -5.46 -0.94 20.01
N ASP A 305 -6.64 -1.30 20.48
CA ASP A 305 -7.19 -2.64 20.36
C ASP A 305 -7.69 -2.89 18.93
N THR A 306 -7.64 -4.14 18.49
CA THR A 306 -8.12 -4.55 17.16
C THR A 306 -9.39 -5.39 17.23
N GLU A 307 -9.70 -5.95 18.40
CA GLU A 307 -10.90 -6.77 18.61
C GLU A 307 -11.98 -5.93 19.29
N MET A 308 -13.10 -5.74 18.60
CA MET A 308 -14.25 -5.05 19.15
C MET A 308 -14.95 -5.93 20.22
N PRO A 309 -15.15 -5.45 21.45
CA PRO A 309 -15.83 -6.21 22.50
C PRO A 309 -17.26 -6.62 22.12
N ASN A 310 -17.74 -7.76 22.62
CA ASN A 310 -19.05 -8.31 22.26
C ASN A 310 -20.22 -7.37 22.60
N GLU A 311 -20.11 -6.58 23.65
CA GLU A 311 -21.11 -5.58 24.06
C GLU A 311 -21.38 -4.53 22.97
N TRP A 312 -20.40 -4.25 22.11
CA TRP A 312 -20.58 -3.33 20.99
C TRP A 312 -21.43 -3.90 19.87
N ARG A 313 -21.59 -5.23 19.75
CA ARG A 313 -22.31 -5.84 18.62
C ARG A 313 -23.77 -5.43 18.52
N SER A 314 -24.35 -4.95 19.62
CA SER A 314 -25.74 -4.48 19.69
C SER A 314 -25.88 -2.95 19.65
N THR A 315 -24.76 -2.21 19.57
CA THR A 315 -24.78 -0.74 19.52
C THR A 315 -25.40 -0.25 18.21
N PRO A 316 -26.37 0.68 18.23
CA PRO A 316 -26.89 1.28 17.00
C PRO A 316 -25.77 2.01 16.22
N VAL A 317 -25.72 1.78 14.90
CA VAL A 317 -24.79 2.48 14.01
C VAL A 317 -25.25 3.92 13.81
N ASP A 318 -24.39 4.86 14.18
CA ASP A 318 -24.53 6.28 13.92
C ASP A 318 -23.69 6.66 12.69
N THR A 319 -24.35 6.65 11.53
CA THR A 319 -23.74 6.99 10.24
C THR A 319 -23.22 8.43 10.19
N GLU A 320 -23.88 9.37 10.86
CA GLU A 320 -23.50 10.78 10.81
C GLU A 320 -22.24 11.02 11.64
N PHE A 321 -22.20 10.43 12.84
CA PHE A 321 -21.00 10.40 13.67
C PHE A 321 -19.80 9.81 12.93
N ILE A 322 -19.97 8.69 12.22
CA ILE A 322 -18.89 8.06 11.45
C ILE A 322 -18.36 9.04 10.38
N LYS A 323 -19.24 9.65 9.59
CA LYS A 323 -18.84 10.60 8.53
C LYS A 323 -18.11 11.80 9.08
N GLU A 324 -18.62 12.39 10.15
CA GLU A 324 -18.02 13.55 10.80
C GLU A 324 -16.64 13.19 11.35
N SER A 325 -16.53 12.06 12.05
CA SER A 325 -15.29 11.58 12.66
C SER A 325 -14.21 11.23 11.64
N LEU A 326 -14.57 10.55 10.53
CA LEU A 326 -13.63 10.23 9.45
C LEU A 326 -13.16 11.48 8.70
N SER A 327 -13.98 12.52 8.66
CA SER A 327 -13.61 13.80 8.06
C SER A 327 -12.76 14.68 9.00
N ASN A 328 -12.63 14.30 10.27
CA ASN A 328 -11.91 15.08 11.27
C ASN A 328 -10.41 14.71 11.32
N PRO A 329 -9.50 15.58 10.86
CA PRO A 329 -8.07 15.29 10.82
C PRO A 329 -7.43 15.17 12.22
N THR A 330 -8.09 15.62 13.29
CA THR A 330 -7.55 15.51 14.65
C THR A 330 -7.78 14.12 15.23
N LYS A 331 -8.68 13.32 14.64
CA LYS A 331 -9.01 11.99 15.14
C LYS A 331 -7.89 11.03 14.75
N THR A 332 -7.05 10.69 15.72
CA THR A 332 -5.84 9.91 15.47
C THR A 332 -5.84 8.61 16.26
N PRO A 333 -5.40 7.49 15.68
CA PRO A 333 -5.29 6.23 16.39
C PRO A 333 -4.39 6.37 17.61
N ARG A 334 -4.73 5.64 18.68
CA ARG A 334 -3.97 5.66 19.92
C ARG A 334 -2.56 5.14 19.68
N THR A 335 -1.59 6.00 20.00
CA THR A 335 -0.16 5.66 20.07
C THR A 335 0.39 6.02 21.45
N LEU A 336 1.49 5.38 21.83
CA LEU A 336 2.27 5.70 23.02
C LEU A 336 3.69 6.09 22.60
N ASP A 337 4.16 7.23 23.09
CA ASP A 337 5.55 7.67 22.94
C ASP A 337 6.40 7.03 24.04
N LEU A 338 7.15 5.97 23.70
CA LEU A 338 7.95 5.23 24.68
C LEU A 338 9.22 5.95 25.10
N SER A 339 9.53 7.12 24.53
CA SER A 339 10.60 7.99 25.02
C SER A 339 10.20 8.75 26.30
N ARG A 340 8.91 8.79 26.65
CA ARG A 340 8.42 9.49 27.83
C ARG A 340 8.83 8.78 29.12
N SER A 341 9.22 9.56 30.12
CA SER A 341 9.71 9.09 31.41
C SER A 341 8.71 8.25 32.21
N GLU A 342 7.41 8.37 31.93
CA GLU A 342 6.36 7.54 32.54
C GLU A 342 6.54 6.04 32.24
N PHE A 343 7.17 5.69 31.10
CA PHE A 343 7.41 4.30 30.72
C PHE A 343 8.66 3.69 31.35
N ARG A 344 9.48 4.48 32.07
CA ARG A 344 10.74 4.02 32.68
C ARG A 344 10.60 2.79 33.59
N LYS A 345 9.44 2.64 34.24
CA LYS A 345 9.13 1.51 35.13
C LYS A 345 7.88 0.74 34.68
N ASP A 346 7.41 0.97 33.45
CA ASP A 346 6.25 0.27 32.90
C ASP A 346 6.65 -1.14 32.45
N SER A 347 6.36 -2.14 33.28
CA SER A 347 6.62 -3.56 33.01
C SER A 347 5.58 -4.19 32.08
N THR A 348 4.62 -3.43 31.55
CA THR A 348 3.65 -3.94 30.59
C THR A 348 4.36 -4.44 29.33
N VAL A 349 4.00 -5.64 28.89
CA VAL A 349 4.51 -6.25 27.65
C VAL A 349 4.06 -5.41 26.46
N LEU A 350 4.96 -5.19 25.50
CA LEU A 350 4.73 -4.37 24.32
C LEU A 350 3.64 -4.96 23.42
N THR A 351 3.67 -6.29 23.20
CA THR A 351 2.69 -7.01 22.37
C THR A 351 2.05 -8.16 23.16
N PRO A 352 1.08 -7.88 24.06
CA PRO A 352 0.42 -8.93 24.83
C PRO A 352 -0.26 -9.95 23.91
N GLY A 353 -0.06 -11.25 24.15
CA GLY A 353 -0.67 -12.31 23.34
C GLY A 353 0.01 -12.59 22.00
N SER A 354 1.15 -11.96 21.72
CA SER A 354 1.95 -12.28 20.54
C SER A 354 2.45 -13.73 20.58
N LYS A 355 2.39 -14.41 19.44
CA LYS A 355 2.97 -15.75 19.27
C LYS A 355 4.49 -15.73 19.06
N SER A 356 5.05 -14.54 18.79
CA SER A 356 6.49 -14.34 18.62
C SER A 356 7.18 -14.39 19.98
N PRO A 357 8.14 -15.31 20.20
CA PRO A 357 8.90 -15.35 21.46
C PRO A 357 9.64 -14.05 21.75
N LEU A 358 10.11 -13.37 20.70
CA LEU A 358 10.81 -12.09 20.81
C LEU A 358 9.91 -11.01 21.40
N THR A 359 8.73 -10.80 20.83
CA THR A 359 7.84 -9.68 21.20
C THR A 359 7.02 -9.93 22.46
N ASN A 360 6.80 -11.19 22.84
CA ASN A 360 6.02 -11.56 24.02
C ASN A 360 6.76 -11.36 25.36
N SER A 361 8.08 -11.15 25.34
CA SER A 361 8.89 -10.90 26.55
C SER A 361 9.36 -9.45 26.70
N ILE A 362 9.15 -8.61 25.69
CA ILE A 362 9.64 -7.23 25.67
C ILE A 362 8.69 -6.33 26.43
N THR A 363 9.20 -5.59 27.42
CA THR A 363 8.43 -4.61 28.19
C THR A 363 8.61 -3.20 27.63
N ARG A 364 7.64 -2.32 27.90
CA ARG A 364 7.73 -0.89 27.57
C ARG A 364 8.93 -0.22 28.25
N SER A 365 9.24 -0.58 29.50
CA SER A 365 10.43 -0.09 30.20
C SER A 365 11.73 -0.47 29.53
N TYR A 366 11.81 -1.65 28.90
CA TYR A 366 13.00 -2.08 28.17
C TYR A 366 13.16 -1.26 26.88
N ILE A 367 12.07 -1.03 26.13
CA ILE A 367 12.12 -0.15 24.96
C ILE A 367 12.53 1.27 25.35
N HIS A 368 11.94 1.82 26.42
CA HIS A 368 12.32 3.13 26.95
C HIS A 368 13.83 3.20 27.24
N HIS A 369 14.37 2.19 27.92
CA HIS A 369 15.80 2.10 28.19
C HIS A 369 16.66 2.08 26.91
N LEU A 370 16.27 1.29 25.90
CA LEU A 370 16.99 1.25 24.62
C LEU A 370 16.95 2.61 23.91
N LEU A 371 15.81 3.31 23.94
CA LEU A 371 15.67 4.65 23.38
C LEU A 371 16.57 5.66 24.10
N ASP A 372 16.61 5.63 25.44
CA ASP A 372 17.48 6.47 26.26
C ASP A 372 18.96 6.21 25.96
N CYS A 373 19.33 4.96 25.73
CA CYS A 373 20.68 4.54 25.34
C CYS A 373 20.99 4.81 23.86
N LYS A 374 20.02 5.28 23.06
CA LYS A 374 20.14 5.47 21.59
C LYS A 374 20.52 4.19 20.85
N GLU A 375 20.05 3.05 21.35
CA GLU A 375 20.26 1.75 20.75
C GLU A 375 19.29 1.51 19.59
N MET A 376 19.83 1.19 18.41
CA MET A 376 19.03 0.97 17.19
C MET A 376 18.02 -0.17 17.32
N ASN A 377 18.28 -1.13 18.23
CA ASN A 377 17.36 -2.23 18.54
C ASN A 377 15.98 -1.74 18.97
N ALA A 378 15.87 -0.54 19.58
CA ALA A 378 14.57 0.02 19.91
C ALA A 378 13.65 0.13 18.68
N SER A 379 14.17 0.70 17.58
CA SER A 379 13.42 0.91 16.34
C SER A 379 13.04 -0.41 15.65
N ILE A 380 13.92 -1.42 15.74
CA ILE A 380 13.66 -2.76 15.22
C ILE A 380 12.47 -3.40 15.95
N LEU A 381 12.51 -3.40 17.29
CA LEU A 381 11.46 -3.99 18.11
C LEU A 381 10.12 -3.25 17.99
N LEU A 382 10.16 -1.92 17.91
CA LEU A 382 8.98 -1.10 17.61
C LEU A 382 8.39 -1.43 16.24
N THR A 383 9.23 -1.64 15.23
CA THR A 383 8.77 -1.98 13.88
C THR A 383 8.08 -3.34 13.84
N ILE A 384 8.65 -4.36 14.48
CA ILE A 384 8.03 -5.69 14.57
C ILE A 384 6.66 -5.59 15.26
N HIS A 385 6.59 -4.88 16.39
CA HIS A 385 5.33 -4.66 17.11
C HIS A 385 4.29 -3.90 16.27
N ASN A 386 4.68 -2.78 15.66
CA ASN A 386 3.77 -1.94 14.89
C ASN A 386 3.25 -2.65 13.65
N ILE A 387 4.09 -3.43 12.95
CA ILE A 387 3.63 -4.30 11.85
C ILE A 387 2.61 -5.33 12.38
N HIS A 388 2.89 -5.98 13.52
CA HIS A 388 1.98 -6.96 14.10
C HIS A 388 0.60 -6.37 14.44
N VAL A 389 0.56 -5.21 15.10
CA VAL A 389 -0.71 -4.53 15.44
C VAL A 389 -1.46 -4.11 14.18
N TYR A 390 -0.75 -3.61 13.17
CA TYR A 390 -1.35 -3.16 11.91
C TYR A 390 -1.88 -4.33 11.06
N ASP A 391 -1.19 -5.47 11.06
CA ASP A 391 -1.68 -6.72 10.47
C ASP A 391 -2.96 -7.20 11.16
N ASN A 392 -3.00 -7.16 12.49
CA ASN A 392 -4.19 -7.55 13.24
C ASN A 392 -5.37 -6.59 13.01
N PHE A 393 -5.10 -5.30 12.83
CA PHE A 393 -6.11 -4.33 12.40
C PHE A 393 -6.74 -4.72 11.06
N PHE A 394 -5.92 -5.03 10.05
CA PHE A 394 -6.45 -5.48 8.75
C PHE A 394 -7.16 -6.85 8.84
N LYS A 395 -6.71 -7.77 9.71
CA LYS A 395 -7.42 -9.03 9.98
C LYS A 395 -8.80 -8.77 10.58
N ALA A 396 -8.91 -7.91 11.59
CA ALA A 396 -10.17 -7.54 12.22
C ALA A 396 -11.12 -6.87 11.22
N VAL A 397 -10.62 -5.90 10.45
CA VAL A 397 -11.36 -5.27 9.35
C VAL A 397 -11.91 -6.31 8.38
N ARG A 398 -11.09 -7.30 7.96
CA ARG A 398 -11.56 -8.38 7.10
C ARG A 398 -12.66 -9.19 7.79
N SER A 399 -12.51 -9.60 9.04
CA SER A 399 -13.56 -10.31 9.78
C SER A 399 -14.88 -9.53 9.77
N HIS A 400 -14.82 -8.23 10.09
CA HIS A 400 -16.01 -7.38 10.13
C HIS A 400 -16.63 -7.10 8.75
N ILE A 401 -15.85 -7.15 7.66
CA ILE A 401 -16.41 -7.15 6.30
C ILE A 401 -17.18 -8.46 6.04
N ALA A 402 -16.61 -9.61 6.39
CA ALA A 402 -17.28 -10.91 6.21
C ALA A 402 -18.56 -11.02 7.03
N ASP A 403 -18.54 -10.51 8.27
CA ASP A 403 -19.65 -10.54 9.21
C ASP A 403 -20.68 -9.41 8.99
N ASN A 404 -20.48 -8.54 7.99
CA ASN A 404 -21.31 -7.35 7.73
C ASN A 404 -21.43 -6.40 8.94
N THR A 405 -20.37 -6.27 9.74
CA THR A 405 -20.29 -5.44 10.95
C THR A 405 -19.21 -4.36 10.86
N LEU A 406 -18.76 -4.00 9.63
CA LEU A 406 -17.70 -3.01 9.45
C LEU A 406 -18.08 -1.60 9.95
N GLU A 407 -19.33 -1.18 9.79
CA GLU A 407 -19.76 0.15 10.21
C GLU A 407 -19.71 0.31 11.73
N ILE A 408 -20.22 -0.69 12.47
CA ILE A 408 -20.20 -0.70 13.93
C ILE A 408 -18.77 -0.83 14.47
N TYR A 409 -17.92 -1.62 13.80
CA TYR A 409 -16.49 -1.70 14.10
C TYR A 409 -15.80 -0.34 13.90
N THR A 410 -16.11 0.36 12.80
CA THR A 410 -15.56 1.68 12.50
C THR A 410 -15.98 2.69 13.57
N GLN A 411 -17.25 2.68 13.98
CA GLN A 411 -17.74 3.52 15.06
C GLN A 411 -17.02 3.24 16.38
N TRP A 412 -16.93 1.96 16.77
CA TRP A 412 -16.18 1.55 17.97
C TRP A 412 -14.73 2.03 17.93
N PHE A 413 -14.05 1.81 16.81
CA PHE A 413 -12.65 2.19 16.64
C PHE A 413 -12.48 3.71 16.79
N LEU A 414 -13.33 4.50 16.13
CA LEU A 414 -13.29 5.95 16.24
C LEU A 414 -13.62 6.44 17.65
N GLN A 415 -14.58 5.82 18.35
CA GLN A 415 -14.98 6.27 19.69
C GLN A 415 -13.98 5.88 20.78
N THR A 416 -13.36 4.70 20.68
CA THR A 416 -12.60 4.11 21.79
C THR A 416 -11.11 3.98 21.53
N GLN A 417 -10.71 3.88 20.25
CA GLN A 417 -9.34 3.60 19.84
C GLN A 417 -8.62 4.81 19.25
N CYS A 418 -9.32 5.94 19.09
CA CYS A 418 -8.76 7.19 18.62
C CYS A 418 -8.84 8.29 19.68
N LYS A 419 -7.81 9.12 19.75
CA LYS A 419 -7.78 10.36 20.52
C LYS A 419 -8.39 11.50 19.72
#